data_AF-A0A1C7WEU4-F1
#
_entry.id   AF-A0A1C7WEU4-F1
#
_cell.length_a   1.000
_cell.length_b   1.000
_cell.length_c   1.000
_cell.angle_alpha   90.00
_cell.angle_beta   90.00
_cell.angle_gamma   90.00
#
_symmetry.space_group_name_H-M   'P 1'
#
loop_
_entity.id
_entity.type
_entity.pdbx_description
1 polymer ?
#
loop_
_entity_poly.entity_id
_entity_poly.type
_entity_poly.pdbx_seq_one_letter_code
_entity_poly.pdbx_strand_id
1 'polypeptide(L)'
;MSDFEEYLPTLKRLSKQDKLTEDDILNKFNRHHSNEPVISRNELCHGSFTVKVDNFNFLLTERPISYLNRYRGRCSNIQTHANSFGIALPLYIGEGTFSSAIHKMENCKSPLESANKWLFENFSLEIAITYFNKYFIQSESFKKYKTIIFEAIEAFYLGYNHIAIMSLFPVFEGGLRNLFVKFADGDSTNTSADKFEKEIKNLILTWGKRQIENFDWYPGKCYDIETEIDFFTHLNPQCDVINSTRSFFKNVIYKPTGGINEGSFNRHLTLHLLNKDFNEPSNFVRIFLALTHITFAESLLNNNVPFFWEGVDDYDQRIASFISKNADIIFAMRRKEIKKLGLNLY
;
A
#
# COMPACT_ATOMS: atom_id res chain seq x y z
N MET A 1 -12.41 -16.31 -28.36
CA MET A 1 -12.88 -14.92 -28.52
C MET A 1 -13.99 -14.71 -27.52
N SER A 2 -14.09 -13.53 -26.92
CA SER A 2 -15.02 -13.32 -25.81
C SER A 2 -16.43 -13.13 -26.36
N ASP A 3 -17.40 -13.93 -25.91
CA ASP A 3 -18.73 -13.99 -26.55
C ASP A 3 -19.54 -12.67 -26.47
N PHE A 4 -19.10 -11.67 -25.69
CA PHE A 4 -19.73 -10.34 -25.60
C PHE A 4 -19.09 -9.25 -26.48
N GLU A 5 -18.17 -9.58 -27.39
CA GLU A 5 -17.41 -8.59 -28.20
C GLU A 5 -18.30 -7.59 -28.96
N GLU A 6 -19.50 -7.98 -29.37
CA GLU A 6 -20.47 -7.09 -30.04
C GLU A 6 -20.92 -5.91 -29.16
N TYR A 7 -20.99 -6.10 -27.84
CA TYR A 7 -21.42 -5.08 -26.89
C TYR A 7 -20.32 -4.08 -26.53
N LEU A 8 -19.05 -4.44 -26.77
CA LEU A 8 -17.89 -3.69 -26.31
C LEU A 8 -17.83 -2.23 -26.80
N PRO A 9 -18.15 -1.89 -28.06
CA PRO A 9 -18.16 -0.50 -28.51
C PRO A 9 -19.20 0.35 -27.78
N THR A 10 -20.38 -0.21 -27.48
CA THR A 10 -21.45 0.46 -26.73
C THR A 10 -21.04 0.67 -25.28
N LEU A 11 -20.55 -0.39 -24.62
CA LEU A 11 -20.09 -0.35 -23.22
C LEU A 11 -18.97 0.67 -23.00
N LYS A 12 -17.95 0.68 -23.87
CA LYS A 12 -16.84 1.65 -23.83
C LYS A 12 -17.29 3.10 -24.01
N ARG A 13 -18.37 3.33 -24.75
CA ARG A 13 -18.91 4.67 -24.98
C ARG A 13 -19.71 5.14 -23.78
N LEU A 14 -20.54 4.26 -23.21
CA LEU A 14 -21.32 4.54 -22.00
C LEU A 14 -20.41 4.81 -20.80
N SER A 15 -19.33 4.03 -20.61
CA SER A 15 -18.40 4.21 -19.47
C SER A 15 -17.60 5.52 -19.49
N LYS A 16 -17.67 6.28 -20.59
CA LYS A 16 -17.00 7.58 -20.76
C LYS A 16 -17.97 8.77 -20.72
N GLN A 17 -19.27 8.52 -20.65
CA GLN A 17 -20.26 9.60 -20.53
C GLN A 17 -20.11 10.31 -19.19
N ASP A 18 -20.32 11.63 -19.16
CA ASP A 18 -20.12 12.41 -17.94
C ASP A 18 -21.04 11.95 -16.81
N LYS A 19 -22.32 11.75 -17.10
CA LYS A 19 -23.31 11.16 -16.19
C LYS A 19 -24.16 10.18 -16.97
N LEU A 20 -24.31 8.98 -16.42
CA LEU A 20 -25.09 7.91 -17.00
C LEU A 20 -26.40 7.73 -16.24
N THR A 21 -27.50 7.59 -16.97
CA THR A 21 -28.81 7.23 -16.42
C THR A 21 -29.30 5.90 -17.01
N GLU A 22 -30.32 5.29 -16.40
CA GLU A 22 -30.94 4.07 -16.93
C GLU A 22 -31.50 4.31 -18.35
N ASP A 23 -32.12 5.47 -18.57
CA ASP A 23 -32.63 5.87 -19.88
C ASP A 23 -31.51 6.01 -20.92
N ASP A 24 -30.35 6.55 -20.54
CA ASP A 24 -29.19 6.66 -21.44
C ASP A 24 -28.69 5.28 -21.86
N ILE A 25 -28.61 4.33 -20.92
CA ILE A 25 -28.21 2.94 -21.19
C ILE A 25 -29.23 2.29 -22.12
N LEU A 26 -30.52 2.33 -21.76
CA LEU A 26 -31.60 1.69 -22.53
C LEU A 26 -31.65 2.23 -23.97
N ASN A 27 -31.65 3.55 -24.11
CA ASN A 27 -31.65 4.21 -25.43
C ASN A 27 -30.43 3.82 -26.27
N LYS A 28 -29.26 3.63 -25.64
CA LYS A 28 -28.05 3.28 -26.37
C LYS A 28 -28.03 1.83 -26.83
N PHE A 29 -28.54 0.92 -26.00
CA PHE A 29 -28.69 -0.48 -26.36
C PHE A 29 -29.75 -0.65 -27.46
N ASN A 30 -30.94 -0.08 -27.32
CA ASN A 30 -32.01 -0.19 -28.32
C ASN A 30 -31.64 0.39 -29.70
N ARG A 31 -30.68 1.33 -29.77
CA ARG A 31 -30.17 1.89 -31.03
C ARG A 31 -29.14 1.02 -31.75
N HIS A 32 -28.45 0.14 -31.03
CA HIS A 32 -27.28 -0.57 -31.53
C HIS A 32 -27.39 -2.09 -31.46
N HIS A 33 -28.33 -2.61 -30.68
CA HIS A 33 -28.50 -4.02 -30.36
C HIS A 33 -29.97 -4.40 -30.45
N SER A 34 -30.25 -5.63 -30.87
CA SER A 34 -31.63 -6.13 -31.04
C SER A 34 -32.28 -6.57 -29.73
N ASN A 35 -31.46 -6.95 -28.74
CA ASN A 35 -31.93 -7.47 -27.46
C ASN A 35 -32.06 -6.34 -26.44
N GLU A 36 -33.22 -6.29 -25.77
CA GLU A 36 -33.51 -5.29 -24.77
C GLU A 36 -32.78 -5.61 -23.46
N PRO A 37 -31.98 -4.68 -22.90
CA PRO A 37 -31.27 -4.93 -21.66
C PRO A 37 -32.18 -4.77 -20.44
N VAL A 38 -31.99 -5.63 -19.44
CA VAL A 38 -32.52 -5.43 -18.09
C VAL A 38 -31.51 -4.61 -17.29
N ILE A 39 -31.89 -3.40 -16.91
CA ILE A 39 -31.03 -2.47 -16.17
C ILE A 39 -31.51 -2.39 -14.73
N SER A 40 -30.58 -2.43 -13.78
CA SER A 40 -30.87 -2.23 -12.36
C SER A 40 -29.76 -1.41 -11.71
N ARG A 41 -30.12 -0.59 -10.73
CA ARG A 41 -29.12 0.11 -9.92
C ARG A 41 -28.34 -0.89 -9.07
N ASN A 42 -27.07 -0.58 -8.90
CA ASN A 42 -26.13 -1.33 -8.11
C ASN A 42 -25.34 -0.35 -7.24
N GLU A 43 -25.10 -0.73 -5.99
CA GLU A 43 -24.39 0.11 -5.01
C GLU A 43 -22.93 -0.32 -4.80
N LEU A 44 -22.43 -1.28 -5.60
CA LEU A 44 -21.06 -1.79 -5.51
C LEU A 44 -20.00 -0.69 -5.69
N CYS A 45 -20.24 0.34 -6.50
CA CYS A 45 -19.25 1.40 -6.77
C CYS A 45 -19.92 2.76 -7.02
N HIS A 46 -19.93 3.64 -6.01
CA HIS A 46 -20.34 5.06 -6.04
C HIS A 46 -21.48 5.43 -7.02
N GLY A 47 -22.54 4.62 -7.04
CA GLY A 47 -23.59 4.66 -8.06
C GLY A 47 -23.15 3.89 -9.30
N SER A 48 -23.71 2.69 -9.48
CA SER A 48 -23.45 1.85 -10.65
C SER A 48 -24.73 1.21 -11.17
N PHE A 49 -24.64 0.64 -12.37
CA PHE A 49 -25.73 -0.04 -13.05
C PHE A 49 -25.27 -1.44 -13.42
N THR A 50 -26.11 -2.42 -13.09
CA THR A 50 -26.04 -3.77 -13.62
C THR A 50 -26.89 -3.83 -14.87
N VAL A 51 -26.29 -4.21 -15.99
CA VAL A 51 -26.93 -4.34 -17.30
C VAL A 51 -26.86 -5.81 -17.71
N LYS A 52 -28.01 -6.46 -17.76
CA LYS A 52 -28.12 -7.86 -18.21
C LYS A 52 -28.74 -7.88 -19.60
N VAL A 53 -28.07 -8.54 -20.54
CA VAL A 53 -28.58 -8.75 -21.90
C VAL A 53 -28.10 -10.11 -22.38
N ASP A 54 -29.00 -10.86 -23.01
CA ASP A 54 -28.81 -12.28 -23.32
C ASP A 54 -28.39 -13.07 -22.06
N ASN A 55 -27.16 -13.59 -22.06
CA ASN A 55 -26.56 -14.31 -20.94
C ASN A 55 -25.39 -13.54 -20.29
N PHE A 56 -25.19 -12.27 -20.68
CA PHE A 56 -24.10 -11.46 -20.17
C PHE A 56 -24.57 -10.49 -19.11
N ASN A 57 -23.66 -10.20 -18.19
CA ASN A 57 -23.85 -9.29 -17.09
C ASN A 57 -22.74 -8.24 -17.08
N PHE A 58 -23.09 -6.98 -17.30
CA PHE A 58 -22.15 -5.87 -17.37
C PHE A 58 -22.33 -4.92 -16.18
N LEU A 59 -21.22 -4.33 -15.73
CA LEU A 59 -21.20 -3.30 -14.71
C LEU A 59 -20.77 -1.97 -15.33
N LEU A 60 -21.59 -0.93 -15.15
CA LEU A 60 -21.30 0.44 -15.56
C LEU A 60 -21.35 1.35 -14.35
N THR A 61 -20.51 2.37 -14.29
CA THR A 61 -20.55 3.39 -13.23
C THR A 61 -21.40 4.58 -13.69
N GLU A 62 -22.10 5.24 -12.76
CA GLU A 62 -22.89 6.44 -13.05
C GLU A 62 -22.01 7.57 -13.59
N ARG A 63 -20.78 7.64 -13.10
CA ARG A 63 -19.76 8.62 -13.51
C ARG A 63 -18.53 7.87 -14.04
N PRO A 64 -17.78 8.44 -14.99
CA PRO A 64 -16.60 7.78 -15.55
C PRO A 64 -15.50 7.68 -14.49
N ILE A 65 -14.61 6.70 -14.61
CA ILE A 65 -13.53 6.47 -13.64
C ILE A 65 -12.65 7.72 -13.45
N SER A 66 -12.40 8.47 -14.53
CA SER A 66 -11.67 9.75 -14.47
C SER A 66 -12.36 10.81 -13.59
N TYR A 67 -13.70 10.84 -13.56
CA TYR A 67 -14.46 11.69 -12.65
C TYR A 67 -14.31 11.19 -11.22
N LEU A 68 -14.48 9.89 -10.99
CA LEU A 68 -14.36 9.29 -9.65
C LEU A 68 -12.97 9.55 -9.06
N ASN A 69 -11.91 9.37 -9.85
CA ASN A 69 -10.53 9.68 -9.45
C ASN A 69 -10.35 11.11 -8.93
N ARG A 70 -11.08 12.08 -9.52
CA ARG A 70 -10.96 13.50 -9.19
C ARG A 70 -11.81 13.92 -7.99
N TYR A 71 -12.98 13.31 -7.81
CA TYR A 71 -14.00 13.80 -6.88
C TYR A 71 -14.35 12.83 -5.75
N ARG A 72 -13.86 11.59 -5.77
CA ARG A 72 -14.04 10.61 -4.69
C ARG A 72 -12.73 10.41 -3.92
N GLY A 73 -12.87 10.30 -2.59
CA GLY A 73 -11.75 10.05 -1.69
C GLY A 73 -11.23 8.62 -1.85
N ARG A 74 -9.90 8.47 -1.80
CA ARG A 74 -9.16 7.21 -1.87
C ARG A 74 -7.90 7.33 -1.04
N CYS A 75 -7.49 6.26 -0.38
CA CYS A 75 -6.17 6.12 0.22
C CYS A 75 -5.06 6.37 -0.80
N SER A 76 -5.25 5.97 -2.08
CA SER A 76 -4.28 6.26 -3.15
C SER A 76 -4.04 7.76 -3.34
N ASN A 77 -5.07 8.60 -3.14
CA ASN A 77 -4.93 10.05 -3.25
C ASN A 77 -4.06 10.57 -2.09
N ILE A 78 -4.36 10.16 -0.86
CA ILE A 78 -3.57 10.53 0.33
C ILE A 78 -2.12 10.05 0.21
N GLN A 79 -1.91 8.83 -0.29
CA GLN A 79 -0.56 8.27 -0.47
C GLN A 79 0.29 9.11 -1.43
N THR A 80 -0.31 9.75 -2.43
CA THR A 80 0.41 10.64 -3.36
C THR A 80 1.03 11.82 -2.61
N HIS A 81 0.31 12.38 -1.63
CA HIS A 81 0.83 13.40 -0.72
C HIS A 81 1.85 12.82 0.26
N ALA A 82 1.57 11.66 0.87
CA ALA A 82 2.49 11.02 1.81
C ALA A 82 3.84 10.61 1.20
N ASN A 83 3.90 10.40 -0.12
CA ASN A 83 5.13 10.08 -0.84
C ASN A 83 6.20 11.17 -0.73
N SER A 84 5.84 12.46 -0.64
CA SER A 84 6.83 13.54 -0.45
C SER A 84 7.57 13.43 0.89
N PHE A 85 6.95 12.78 1.88
CA PHE A 85 7.51 12.54 3.20
C PHE A 85 8.11 11.14 3.36
N GLY A 86 8.02 10.31 2.32
CA GLY A 86 8.42 8.91 2.35
C GLY A 86 7.62 8.06 3.34
N ILE A 87 6.36 8.42 3.61
CA ILE A 87 5.50 7.70 4.56
C ILE A 87 4.57 6.76 3.79
N ALA A 88 4.66 5.47 4.08
CA ALA A 88 3.66 4.49 3.64
C ALA A 88 2.41 4.58 4.52
N LEU A 89 1.23 4.29 3.98
CA LEU A 89 -0.05 4.32 4.70
C LEU A 89 0.01 3.46 5.99
N PRO A 90 -0.11 4.07 7.19
CA PRO A 90 -0.09 3.31 8.43
C PRO A 90 -1.43 2.59 8.64
N LEU A 91 -1.40 1.26 8.57
CA LEU A 91 -2.62 0.43 8.56
C LEU A 91 -3.31 0.27 9.94
N TYR A 92 -2.71 0.83 11.00
CA TYR A 92 -3.28 0.89 12.35
C TYR A 92 -3.90 2.26 12.66
N ILE A 93 -3.83 3.23 11.73
CA ILE A 93 -4.38 4.58 11.88
C ILE A 93 -5.51 4.77 10.88
N GLY A 94 -6.62 5.35 11.33
CA GLY A 94 -7.75 5.66 10.45
C GLY A 94 -7.40 6.70 9.37
N GLU A 95 -7.94 6.53 8.16
CA GLU A 95 -7.67 7.37 6.99
C GLU A 95 -7.84 8.87 7.28
N GLY A 96 -8.93 9.28 7.91
CA GLY A 96 -9.19 10.70 8.22
C GLY A 96 -8.16 11.32 9.15
N THR A 97 -7.65 10.55 10.12
CA THR A 97 -6.57 10.97 11.02
C THR A 97 -5.26 11.14 10.25
N PHE A 98 -4.93 10.18 9.38
CA PHE A 98 -3.72 10.25 8.58
C PHE A 98 -3.77 11.39 7.55
N SER A 99 -4.90 11.56 6.85
CA SER A 99 -5.15 12.67 5.93
C SER A 99 -4.97 14.03 6.62
N SER A 100 -5.55 14.19 7.80
CA SER A 100 -5.39 15.41 8.60
C SER A 100 -3.94 15.65 9.03
N ALA A 101 -3.20 14.59 9.34
CA ALA A 101 -1.78 14.68 9.70
C ALA A 101 -0.92 15.12 8.51
N ILE A 102 -1.11 14.50 7.33
CA ILE A 102 -0.42 14.89 6.10
C ILE A 102 -0.68 16.36 5.76
N HIS A 103 -1.94 16.79 5.81
CA HIS A 103 -2.28 18.19 5.54
C HIS A 103 -1.60 19.16 6.54
N LYS A 104 -1.51 18.79 7.82
CA LYS A 104 -0.76 19.59 8.81
C LYS A 104 0.73 19.65 8.48
N MET A 105 1.35 18.54 8.08
CA MET A 105 2.78 18.51 7.72
C MET A 105 3.09 19.38 6.50
N GLU A 106 2.25 19.32 5.46
CA GLU A 106 2.42 20.11 4.22
C GLU A 106 2.38 21.62 4.48
N ASN A 107 1.58 22.05 5.46
CA ASN A 107 1.41 23.46 5.81
C ASN A 107 2.39 23.96 6.90
N CYS A 108 3.34 23.12 7.34
CA CYS A 108 4.35 23.50 8.33
C CYS A 108 5.56 24.19 7.68
N LYS A 109 6.28 25.01 8.45
CA LYS A 109 7.52 25.67 7.97
C LYS A 109 8.64 24.69 7.64
N SER A 110 8.71 23.58 8.37
CA SER A 110 9.65 22.46 8.14
C SER A 110 8.87 21.15 7.94
N PRO A 111 8.30 20.92 6.74
CA PRO A 111 7.42 19.77 6.49
C PRO A 111 8.05 18.41 6.81
N LEU A 112 9.31 18.19 6.42
CA LEU A 112 10.02 16.93 6.68
C LEU A 112 10.28 16.69 8.17
N GLU A 113 10.64 17.73 8.92
CA GLU A 113 10.84 17.64 10.37
C GLU A 113 9.51 17.35 11.09
N SER A 114 8.43 18.01 10.67
CA SER A 114 7.08 17.73 11.16
C SER A 114 6.65 16.29 10.87
N ALA A 115 7.00 15.76 9.70
CA ALA A 115 6.71 14.38 9.33
C ALA A 115 7.53 13.39 10.17
N ASN A 116 8.82 13.64 10.38
CA ASN A 116 9.68 12.82 11.23
C ASN A 116 9.15 12.77 12.67
N LYS A 117 8.79 13.94 13.23
CA LYS A 117 8.19 14.03 14.56
C LYS A 117 6.88 13.25 14.67
N TRP A 118 5.99 13.40 13.69
CA TRP A 118 4.72 12.69 13.67
C TRP A 118 4.90 11.17 13.63
N LEU A 119 5.85 10.66 12.83
CA LEU A 119 6.16 9.22 12.81
C LEU A 119 6.57 8.71 14.20
N PHE A 120 7.37 9.47 14.93
CA PHE A 120 7.77 9.12 16.31
C PHE A 120 6.62 9.14 17.30
N GLU A 121 5.77 10.16 17.24
CA GLU A 121 4.65 10.30 18.16
C GLU A 121 3.58 9.22 17.95
N ASN A 122 3.51 8.65 16.74
CA ASN A 122 2.46 7.68 16.38
C ASN A 122 2.97 6.24 16.26
N PHE A 123 4.29 6.00 16.34
CA PHE A 123 4.87 4.67 16.26
C PHE A 123 5.68 4.34 17.51
N SER A 124 5.05 3.59 18.41
CA SER A 124 5.65 3.15 19.67
C SER A 124 6.26 1.75 19.59
N LEU A 125 7.00 1.36 20.63
CA LEU A 125 7.56 0.02 20.74
C LEU A 125 6.45 -1.03 20.83
N GLU A 126 5.37 -0.72 21.53
CA GLU A 126 4.18 -1.57 21.63
C GLU A 126 3.58 -1.81 20.24
N ILE A 127 3.48 -0.79 19.39
CA ILE A 127 3.00 -0.95 18.00
C ILE A 127 3.94 -1.87 17.21
N ALA A 128 5.26 -1.65 17.30
CA ALA A 128 6.24 -2.49 16.61
C ALA A 128 6.14 -3.97 17.04
N ILE A 129 6.01 -4.22 18.33
CA ILE A 129 5.90 -5.57 18.90
C ILE A 129 4.57 -6.22 18.54
N THR A 130 3.47 -5.46 18.54
CA THR A 130 2.17 -5.95 18.09
C THR A 130 2.23 -6.42 16.64
N TYR A 131 2.83 -5.61 15.75
CA TYR A 131 3.05 -6.02 14.35
C TYR A 131 3.90 -7.27 14.24
N PHE A 132 4.97 -7.35 15.03
CA PHE A 132 5.83 -8.52 15.05
C PHE A 132 5.06 -9.79 15.47
N ASN A 133 4.43 -9.77 16.63
CA ASN A 133 3.76 -10.93 17.22
C ASN A 133 2.57 -11.41 16.41
N LYS A 134 1.72 -10.49 15.97
CA LYS A 134 0.42 -10.80 15.37
C LYS A 134 0.47 -10.96 13.86
N TYR A 135 1.41 -10.29 13.18
CA TYR A 135 1.47 -10.25 11.71
C TYR A 135 2.75 -10.88 11.17
N PHE A 136 3.93 -10.38 11.56
CA PHE A 136 5.20 -10.85 10.96
C PHE A 136 5.55 -12.29 11.34
N ILE A 137 5.21 -12.72 12.56
CA ILE A 137 5.36 -14.13 12.95
C ILE A 137 4.39 -15.04 12.18
N GLN A 138 3.22 -14.55 11.76
CA GLN A 138 2.27 -15.37 11.01
C GLN A 138 2.54 -15.37 9.49
N SER A 139 3.26 -14.37 9.01
CA SER A 139 3.59 -14.22 7.59
C SER A 139 4.50 -15.33 7.07
N GLU A 140 4.07 -15.92 5.96
CA GLU A 140 4.86 -16.84 5.16
C GLU A 140 5.92 -16.09 4.35
N SER A 141 5.62 -14.86 3.90
CA SER A 141 6.57 -14.01 3.17
C SER A 141 7.77 -13.63 4.04
N PHE A 142 7.55 -13.46 5.34
CA PHE A 142 8.60 -13.17 6.33
C PHE A 142 9.10 -14.40 7.09
N LYS A 143 8.71 -15.63 6.71
CA LYS A 143 9.02 -16.85 7.48
C LYS A 143 10.49 -17.00 7.87
N LYS A 144 11.40 -16.64 6.96
CA LYS A 144 12.87 -16.75 7.14
C LYS A 144 13.52 -15.48 7.72
N TYR A 145 12.75 -14.41 7.90
CA TYR A 145 13.26 -13.08 8.26
C TYR A 145 12.84 -12.60 9.65
N LYS A 146 12.01 -13.38 10.36
CA LYS A 146 11.47 -13.03 11.69
C LYS A 146 12.55 -12.61 12.68
N THR A 147 13.65 -13.36 12.75
CA THR A 147 14.77 -13.04 13.64
C THR A 147 15.38 -11.67 13.32
N ILE A 148 15.64 -11.39 12.03
CA ILE A 148 16.20 -10.10 11.59
C ILE A 148 15.23 -8.96 11.93
N ILE A 149 13.93 -9.15 11.74
CA ILE A 149 12.92 -8.14 12.08
C ILE A 149 12.92 -7.85 13.59
N PHE A 150 12.94 -8.89 14.43
CA PHE A 150 12.97 -8.72 15.88
C PHE A 150 14.24 -8.03 16.35
N GLU A 151 15.41 -8.47 15.85
CA GLU A 151 16.70 -7.84 16.14
C GLU A 151 16.75 -6.39 15.67
N ALA A 152 16.12 -6.06 14.54
CA ALA A 152 16.02 -4.69 14.06
C ALA A 152 15.17 -3.80 14.99
N ILE A 153 14.05 -4.33 15.52
CA ILE A 153 13.24 -3.64 16.54
C ILE A 153 14.09 -3.39 17.79
N GLU A 154 14.74 -4.43 18.32
CA GLU A 154 15.61 -4.28 19.50
C GLU A 154 16.73 -3.27 19.24
N ALA A 155 17.44 -3.40 18.12
CA ALA A 155 18.50 -2.50 17.71
C ALA A 155 18.02 -1.05 17.64
N PHE A 156 16.85 -0.79 17.07
CA PHE A 156 16.29 0.55 16.98
C PHE A 156 16.04 1.17 18.35
N TYR A 157 15.35 0.45 19.24
CA TYR A 157 15.04 0.96 20.57
C TYR A 157 16.25 1.00 21.52
N LEU A 158 17.32 0.24 21.21
CA LEU A 158 18.65 0.39 21.80
C LEU A 158 19.50 1.51 21.15
N GLY A 159 18.94 2.24 20.21
CA GLY A 159 19.53 3.39 19.52
C GLY A 159 20.51 3.05 18.39
N TYR A 160 20.60 1.80 17.94
CA TYR A 160 21.44 1.40 16.80
C TYR A 160 20.74 1.68 15.45
N ASN A 161 20.36 2.93 15.20
CA ASN A 161 19.54 3.34 14.04
C ASN A 161 20.11 2.85 12.70
N HIS A 162 21.42 3.00 12.48
CA HIS A 162 22.09 2.55 11.26
C HIS A 162 21.85 1.05 10.99
N ILE A 163 22.05 0.21 12.01
CA ILE A 163 21.93 -1.25 11.90
C ILE A 163 20.48 -1.64 11.72
N ALA A 164 19.58 -1.07 12.54
CA ALA A 164 18.15 -1.34 12.46
C ALA A 164 17.60 -1.03 11.05
N ILE A 165 17.90 0.15 10.52
CA ILE A 165 17.41 0.59 9.21
C ILE A 165 18.02 -0.27 8.09
N MET A 166 19.34 -0.46 8.08
CA MET A 166 20.00 -1.23 7.02
C MET A 166 19.55 -2.70 6.99
N SER A 167 19.29 -3.30 8.15
CA SER A 167 18.86 -4.70 8.24
C SER A 167 17.47 -4.94 7.62
N LEU A 168 16.58 -3.94 7.64
CA LEU A 168 15.21 -4.10 7.16
C LEU A 168 15.05 -3.94 5.65
N PHE A 169 15.98 -3.29 4.94
CA PHE A 169 15.89 -3.19 3.46
C PHE A 169 15.98 -4.56 2.76
N PRO A 170 16.97 -5.43 3.07
CA PRO A 170 17.01 -6.78 2.51
C PRO A 170 15.80 -7.63 2.91
N VAL A 171 15.28 -7.45 4.13
CA VAL A 171 14.07 -8.14 4.60
C VAL A 171 12.85 -7.70 3.79
N PHE A 172 12.71 -6.40 3.53
CA PHE A 172 11.67 -5.85 2.69
C PHE A 172 11.73 -6.43 1.27
N GLU A 173 12.89 -6.38 0.61
CA GLU A 173 13.04 -6.93 -0.75
C GLU A 173 12.80 -8.44 -0.80
N GLY A 174 13.30 -9.18 0.20
CA GLY A 174 13.07 -10.61 0.33
C GLY A 174 11.61 -10.97 0.58
N GLY A 175 10.93 -10.24 1.48
CA GLY A 175 9.52 -10.43 1.79
C GLY A 175 8.62 -10.12 0.60
N LEU A 176 8.89 -9.01 -0.10
CA LEU A 176 8.18 -8.63 -1.31
C LEU A 176 8.28 -9.70 -2.41
N ARG A 177 9.49 -10.22 -2.62
CA ARG A 177 9.71 -11.31 -3.58
C ARG A 177 9.00 -12.59 -3.17
N ASN A 178 9.04 -12.97 -1.89
CA ASN A 178 8.34 -14.15 -1.41
C ASN A 178 6.83 -14.04 -1.58
N LEU A 179 6.26 -12.84 -1.34
CA LEU A 179 4.84 -12.55 -1.59
C LEU A 179 4.49 -12.83 -3.05
N PHE A 180 5.24 -12.27 -3.99
CA PHE A 180 4.92 -12.44 -5.42
C PHE A 180 5.12 -13.85 -5.92
N VAL A 181 6.20 -14.52 -5.53
CA VAL A 181 6.44 -15.94 -5.88
C VAL A 181 5.30 -16.83 -5.41
N LYS A 182 4.77 -16.58 -4.20
CA LYS A 182 3.70 -17.41 -3.64
C LYS A 182 2.33 -17.08 -4.19
N PHE A 183 2.05 -15.79 -4.43
CA PHE A 183 0.67 -15.31 -4.55
C PHE A 183 0.38 -14.54 -5.85
N ALA A 184 1.39 -14.32 -6.70
CA ALA A 184 1.26 -13.57 -7.94
C ALA A 184 2.08 -14.15 -9.11
N ASP A 185 2.43 -15.45 -9.06
CA ASP A 185 3.27 -16.16 -10.05
C ASP A 185 4.59 -15.43 -10.35
N GLY A 186 5.14 -14.77 -9.34
CA GLY A 186 6.36 -13.97 -9.44
C GLY A 186 7.64 -14.80 -9.57
N ASP A 187 8.70 -14.14 -10.02
CA ASP A 187 10.01 -14.77 -10.22
C ASP A 187 10.88 -14.65 -8.95
N SER A 188 11.36 -15.80 -8.46
CA SER A 188 12.20 -15.90 -7.26
C SER A 188 13.58 -15.24 -7.38
N THR A 189 13.97 -14.79 -8.58
CA THR A 189 15.19 -14.04 -8.84
C THR A 189 14.93 -12.53 -9.06
N ASN A 190 13.68 -12.08 -8.98
CA ASN A 190 13.30 -10.72 -9.31
C ASN A 190 13.84 -9.69 -8.30
N THR A 191 14.43 -8.62 -8.83
CA THR A 191 14.92 -7.45 -8.07
C THR A 191 14.59 -6.12 -8.76
N SER A 192 13.85 -6.13 -9.87
CA SER A 192 13.61 -4.93 -10.67
C SER A 192 12.31 -4.21 -10.29
N ALA A 193 12.38 -2.87 -10.27
CA ALA A 193 11.25 -2.00 -9.95
C ALA A 193 10.05 -2.24 -10.89
N ASP A 194 10.29 -2.32 -12.19
CA ASP A 194 9.23 -2.48 -13.19
C ASP A 194 8.49 -3.81 -13.07
N LYS A 195 9.23 -4.89 -12.74
CA LYS A 195 8.61 -6.19 -12.52
C LYS A 195 7.79 -6.17 -11.23
N PHE A 196 8.29 -5.58 -10.13
CA PHE A 196 7.52 -5.41 -8.91
C PHE A 196 6.26 -4.56 -9.13
N GLU A 197 6.33 -3.47 -9.90
CA GLU A 197 5.14 -2.68 -10.26
C GLU A 197 4.11 -3.56 -10.99
N LYS A 198 4.55 -4.36 -11.96
CA LYS A 198 3.68 -5.28 -12.70
C LYS A 198 3.04 -6.33 -11.78
N GLU A 199 3.80 -6.92 -10.86
CA GLU A 199 3.29 -7.94 -9.92
C GLU A 199 2.26 -7.35 -8.95
N ILE A 200 2.44 -6.10 -8.48
CA ILE A 200 1.43 -5.42 -7.66
C ILE A 200 0.15 -5.13 -8.46
N LYS A 201 0.27 -4.70 -9.72
CA LYS A 201 -0.90 -4.53 -10.60
C LYS A 201 -1.67 -5.84 -10.74
N ASN A 202 -0.96 -6.95 -10.93
CA ASN A 202 -1.57 -8.27 -11.03
C ASN A 202 -2.31 -8.66 -9.74
N LEU A 203 -1.75 -8.36 -8.56
CA LEU A 203 -2.46 -8.58 -7.28
C LEU A 203 -3.77 -7.79 -7.22
N ILE A 204 -3.77 -6.52 -7.59
CA ILE A 204 -4.99 -5.68 -7.60
C ILE A 204 -6.04 -6.27 -8.55
N LEU A 205 -5.63 -6.63 -9.77
CA LEU A 205 -6.52 -7.18 -10.78
C LEU A 205 -7.09 -8.54 -10.35
N THR A 206 -6.24 -9.43 -9.84
CA THR A 206 -6.67 -10.76 -9.37
C THR A 206 -7.63 -10.64 -8.20
N TRP A 207 -7.31 -9.80 -7.21
CA TRP A 207 -8.17 -9.59 -6.06
C TRP A 207 -9.50 -8.91 -6.43
N GLY A 208 -9.44 -7.85 -7.23
CA GLY A 208 -10.62 -7.10 -7.68
C GLY A 208 -11.56 -7.97 -8.52
N LYS A 209 -11.03 -8.80 -9.40
CA LYS A 209 -11.83 -9.75 -10.22
C LYS A 209 -12.64 -10.72 -9.37
N ARG A 210 -12.08 -11.23 -8.27
CA ARG A 210 -12.78 -12.11 -7.33
C ARG A 210 -13.99 -11.45 -6.66
N GLN A 211 -14.00 -10.11 -6.57
CA GLN A 211 -15.12 -9.39 -5.97
C GLN A 211 -16.32 -9.25 -6.90
N ILE A 212 -16.14 -9.46 -8.21
CA ILE A 212 -17.15 -9.25 -9.25
C ILE A 212 -17.13 -10.36 -10.31
N GLU A 213 -16.93 -11.61 -9.89
CA GLU A 213 -16.81 -12.77 -10.79
C GLU A 213 -18.02 -12.97 -11.69
N ASN A 214 -19.18 -12.50 -11.26
CA ASN A 214 -20.45 -12.58 -12.00
C ASN A 214 -20.56 -11.54 -13.12
N PHE A 215 -19.56 -10.69 -13.36
CA PHE A 215 -19.60 -9.66 -14.41
C PHE A 215 -18.63 -9.94 -15.56
N ASP A 216 -19.21 -10.07 -16.75
CA ASP A 216 -18.50 -10.30 -18.02
C ASP A 216 -17.71 -9.08 -18.46
N TRP A 217 -18.17 -7.88 -18.13
CA TRP A 217 -17.48 -6.63 -18.46
C TRP A 217 -17.68 -5.54 -17.41
N TYR A 218 -16.65 -4.70 -17.26
CA TYR A 218 -16.61 -3.52 -16.38
C TYR A 218 -15.59 -2.50 -16.94
N PRO A 219 -15.58 -1.25 -16.46
CA PRO A 219 -14.64 -0.23 -16.91
C PRO A 219 -13.17 -0.70 -16.82
N GLY A 220 -12.43 -0.49 -17.91
CA GLY A 220 -11.03 -0.90 -18.07
C GLY A 220 -10.83 -2.29 -18.67
N LYS A 221 -11.76 -3.24 -18.42
CA LYS A 221 -11.62 -4.64 -18.83
C LYS A 221 -11.38 -4.76 -20.34
N CYS A 222 -10.28 -5.43 -20.71
CA CYS A 222 -9.87 -5.71 -22.10
C CYS A 222 -9.47 -4.48 -22.94
N TYR A 223 -9.29 -3.28 -22.37
CA TYR A 223 -8.88 -2.11 -23.16
C TYR A 223 -7.93 -1.12 -22.48
N ASP A 224 -7.96 -0.99 -21.16
CA ASP A 224 -7.04 -0.10 -20.45
C ASP A 224 -6.83 -0.57 -19.01
N ILE A 225 -5.63 -1.09 -18.74
CA ILE A 225 -5.27 -1.68 -17.45
C ILE A 225 -5.25 -0.64 -16.32
N GLU A 226 -4.90 0.62 -16.58
CA GLU A 226 -4.88 1.64 -15.52
C GLU A 226 -6.32 2.03 -15.15
N THR A 227 -7.22 2.19 -16.12
CA THR A 227 -8.65 2.36 -15.83
C THR A 227 -9.22 1.15 -15.08
N GLU A 228 -8.79 -0.07 -15.41
CA GLU A 228 -9.24 -1.30 -14.73
C GLU A 228 -8.81 -1.31 -13.26
N ILE A 229 -7.56 -0.95 -12.98
CA ILE A 229 -7.02 -0.80 -11.63
C ILE A 229 -7.79 0.29 -10.87
N ASP A 230 -7.93 1.48 -11.45
CA ASP A 230 -8.63 2.59 -10.81
C ASP A 230 -10.09 2.22 -10.50
N PHE A 231 -10.78 1.55 -11.43
CA PHE A 231 -12.11 1.01 -11.18
C PHE A 231 -12.14 0.10 -9.94
N PHE A 232 -11.20 -0.84 -9.82
CA PHE A 232 -11.11 -1.70 -8.64
C PHE A 232 -10.81 -0.95 -7.35
N THR A 233 -10.02 0.14 -7.39
CA THR A 233 -9.78 0.96 -6.19
C THR A 233 -11.04 1.71 -5.71
N HIS A 234 -11.96 2.07 -6.61
CA HIS A 234 -13.25 2.67 -6.23
C HIS A 234 -14.27 1.61 -5.77
N LEU A 235 -14.14 0.38 -6.25
CA LEU A 235 -15.00 -0.73 -5.90
C LEU A 235 -14.65 -1.34 -4.54
N ASN A 236 -13.35 -1.48 -4.25
CA ASN A 236 -12.87 -2.26 -3.11
C ASN A 236 -11.73 -1.52 -2.38
N PRO A 237 -11.90 -1.16 -1.09
CA PRO A 237 -10.86 -0.47 -0.32
C PRO A 237 -9.54 -1.24 -0.19
N GLN A 238 -9.55 -2.58 -0.24
CA GLN A 238 -8.32 -3.38 -0.19
C GLN A 238 -7.50 -3.20 -1.47
N CYS A 239 -8.15 -3.15 -2.64
CA CYS A 239 -7.50 -2.78 -3.90
C CYS A 239 -6.87 -1.38 -3.81
N ASP A 240 -7.55 -0.44 -3.17
CA ASP A 240 -7.04 0.92 -2.97
C ASP A 240 -5.82 0.99 -2.03
N VAL A 241 -5.80 0.20 -0.97
CA VAL A 241 -4.62 0.05 -0.10
C VAL A 241 -3.44 -0.57 -0.87
N ILE A 242 -3.67 -1.61 -1.67
CA ILE A 242 -2.61 -2.21 -2.52
C ILE A 242 -2.10 -1.20 -3.56
N ASN A 243 -2.99 -0.41 -4.16
CA ASN A 243 -2.59 0.63 -5.11
C ASN A 243 -1.83 1.78 -4.42
N SER A 244 -2.15 2.08 -3.16
CA SER A 244 -1.33 2.97 -2.33
C SER A 244 0.08 2.39 -2.13
N THR A 245 0.21 1.10 -1.81
CA THR A 245 1.52 0.40 -1.76
C THR A 245 2.29 0.55 -3.07
N ARG A 246 1.62 0.35 -4.21
CA ARG A 246 2.21 0.52 -5.55
C ARG A 246 2.77 1.94 -5.72
N SER A 247 1.98 2.96 -5.37
CA SER A 247 2.39 4.36 -5.46
C SER A 247 3.62 4.63 -4.59
N PHE A 248 3.61 4.16 -3.34
CA PHE A 248 4.74 4.31 -2.43
C PHE A 248 6.02 3.66 -2.97
N PHE A 249 5.94 2.42 -3.47
CA PHE A 249 7.12 1.72 -3.98
C PHE A 249 7.70 2.41 -5.20
N LYS A 250 6.85 2.82 -6.14
CA LYS A 250 7.26 3.50 -7.37
C LYS A 250 7.87 4.87 -7.10
N ASN A 251 7.24 5.66 -6.24
CA ASN A 251 7.56 7.08 -6.08
C ASN A 251 8.52 7.36 -4.92
N VAL A 252 8.80 6.37 -4.05
CA VAL A 252 9.69 6.53 -2.90
C VAL A 252 10.83 5.50 -2.95
N ILE A 253 10.50 4.22 -2.76
CA ILE A 253 11.49 3.14 -2.57
C ILE A 253 12.35 2.93 -3.82
N TYR A 254 11.70 2.84 -5.00
CA TYR A 254 12.33 2.54 -6.29
C TYR A 254 12.44 3.74 -7.23
N LYS A 255 12.19 4.96 -6.72
CA LYS A 255 12.30 6.19 -7.53
C LYS A 255 13.69 6.26 -8.19
N PRO A 256 13.79 6.43 -9.52
CA PRO A 256 15.07 6.60 -10.20
C PRO A 256 15.83 7.81 -9.65
N THR A 257 17.12 7.65 -9.37
CA THR A 257 17.97 8.67 -8.73
C THR A 257 18.76 9.52 -9.73
N GLY A 258 18.29 9.59 -10.99
CA GLY A 258 18.94 10.32 -12.09
C GLY A 258 18.73 11.83 -12.00
N GLY A 259 19.41 12.49 -11.05
CA GLY A 259 19.51 13.95 -10.97
C GLY A 259 18.79 14.57 -9.77
N ILE A 260 19.57 15.22 -8.90
CA ILE A 260 19.17 16.07 -7.77
C ILE A 260 18.31 15.36 -6.70
N ASN A 261 19.00 15.02 -5.60
CA ASN A 261 18.50 14.31 -4.44
C ASN A 261 17.56 15.19 -3.59
N GLU A 262 16.26 14.95 -3.71
CA GLU A 262 15.29 15.34 -2.69
C GLU A 262 14.49 14.09 -2.28
N GLY A 263 14.79 13.59 -1.08
CA GLY A 263 14.16 12.42 -0.46
C GLY A 263 15.15 11.53 0.27
N SER A 264 15.14 11.55 1.61
CA SER A 264 16.09 10.79 2.44
C SER A 264 15.85 9.26 2.44
N PHE A 265 14.67 8.83 2.01
CA PHE A 265 14.21 7.44 2.14
C PHE A 265 14.03 6.76 0.78
N ASN A 266 15.13 6.43 0.12
CA ASN A 266 15.17 5.67 -1.14
C ASN A 266 16.07 4.45 -0.98
N ARG A 267 15.68 3.29 -1.55
CA ARG A 267 16.42 2.03 -1.35
C ARG A 267 17.84 2.08 -1.91
N HIS A 268 18.00 2.66 -3.11
CA HIS A 268 19.28 2.68 -3.80
C HIS A 268 20.23 3.65 -3.07
N LEU A 269 19.72 4.82 -2.68
CA LEU A 269 20.51 5.77 -1.90
C LEU A 269 20.92 5.22 -0.53
N THR A 270 20.04 4.46 0.12
CA THR A 270 20.32 3.89 1.46
C THR A 270 21.26 2.70 1.38
N LEU A 271 20.99 1.71 0.52
CA LEU A 271 21.80 0.50 0.39
C LEU A 271 23.21 0.76 -0.13
N HIS A 272 23.40 1.78 -0.96
CA HIS A 272 24.72 2.19 -1.46
C HIS A 272 25.35 3.33 -0.65
N LEU A 273 24.76 3.73 0.49
CA LEU A 273 25.26 4.80 1.36
C LEU A 273 25.51 6.13 0.61
N LEU A 274 24.69 6.40 -0.39
CA LEU A 274 24.74 7.64 -1.19
C LEU A 274 23.96 8.78 -0.51
N ASN A 275 23.08 8.46 0.45
CA ASN A 275 22.48 9.43 1.35
C ASN A 275 23.24 9.46 2.70
N LYS A 276 23.60 10.65 3.16
CA LYS A 276 24.31 10.85 4.44
C LYS A 276 23.38 10.74 5.66
N ASP A 277 22.09 10.98 5.48
CA ASP A 277 21.12 11.06 6.58
C ASP A 277 20.18 9.84 6.63
N PHE A 278 20.61 8.71 6.06
CA PHE A 278 19.77 7.50 6.05
C PHE A 278 19.48 6.97 7.47
N ASN A 279 20.37 7.27 8.41
CA ASN A 279 20.30 6.92 9.82
C ASN A 279 19.32 7.77 10.63
N GLU A 280 18.67 8.76 9.99
CA GLU A 280 17.57 9.52 10.57
C GLU A 280 16.55 8.53 11.18
N PRO A 281 16.32 8.59 12.50
CA PRO A 281 15.57 7.55 13.21
C PRO A 281 14.18 7.25 12.61
N SER A 282 13.50 8.27 12.07
CA SER A 282 12.17 8.12 11.46
C SER A 282 12.17 7.22 10.21
N ASN A 283 13.33 6.99 9.57
CA ASN A 283 13.46 6.04 8.45
C ASN A 283 13.26 4.58 8.89
N PHE A 284 13.51 4.25 10.16
CA PHE A 284 13.14 2.93 10.69
C PHE A 284 11.64 2.73 10.61
N VAL A 285 10.87 3.72 11.05
CA VAL A 285 9.40 3.68 10.98
C VAL A 285 8.94 3.55 9.53
N ARG A 286 9.52 4.32 8.61
CA ARG A 286 9.16 4.24 7.18
C ARG A 286 9.37 2.85 6.58
N ILE A 287 10.52 2.21 6.81
CA ILE A 287 10.76 0.85 6.30
C ILE A 287 9.89 -0.18 7.01
N PHE A 288 9.65 0.01 8.31
CA PHE A 288 8.77 -0.86 9.08
C PHE A 288 7.34 -0.84 8.55
N LEU A 289 6.77 0.35 8.28
CA LEU A 289 5.47 0.50 7.64
C LEU A 289 5.46 -0.18 6.25
N ALA A 290 6.54 -0.07 5.48
CA ALA A 290 6.63 -0.78 4.20
C ALA A 290 6.50 -2.32 4.37
N LEU A 291 7.01 -2.91 5.46
CA LEU A 291 6.81 -4.32 5.78
C LEU A 291 5.34 -4.64 6.09
N THR A 292 4.62 -3.75 6.77
CA THR A 292 3.20 -3.97 7.10
C THR A 292 2.32 -4.07 5.86
N HIS A 293 2.69 -3.37 4.78
CA HIS A 293 2.00 -3.49 3.49
C HIS A 293 2.19 -4.87 2.83
N ILE A 294 3.34 -5.52 3.02
CA ILE A 294 3.57 -6.90 2.52
C ILE A 294 2.64 -7.87 3.27
N THR A 295 2.54 -7.76 4.60
CA THR A 295 1.61 -8.60 5.37
C THR A 295 0.15 -8.31 5.06
N PHE A 296 -0.22 -7.07 4.77
CA PHE A 296 -1.58 -6.74 4.33
C PHE A 296 -1.92 -7.43 3.01
N ALA A 297 -1.05 -7.30 2.00
CA ALA A 297 -1.26 -7.98 0.72
C ALA A 297 -1.31 -9.50 0.88
N GLU A 298 -0.48 -10.06 1.78
CA GLU A 298 -0.51 -11.48 2.13
C GLU A 298 -1.85 -11.87 2.78
N SER A 299 -2.38 -11.08 3.72
CA SER A 299 -3.63 -11.39 4.44
C SER A 299 -4.86 -11.52 3.53
N LEU A 300 -4.83 -10.91 2.34
CA LEU A 300 -5.89 -11.08 1.34
C LEU A 300 -5.88 -12.47 0.70
N LEU A 301 -4.73 -13.16 0.70
CA LEU A 301 -4.51 -14.42 -0.01
C LEU A 301 -4.13 -15.57 0.92
N ASN A 302 -3.92 -15.26 2.21
CA ASN A 302 -3.51 -16.19 3.26
C ASN A 302 -4.24 -15.86 4.56
N ASN A 303 -5.00 -16.83 5.07
CA ASN A 303 -5.78 -16.69 6.31
C ASN A 303 -4.94 -16.74 7.60
N ASN A 304 -3.64 -17.02 7.51
CA ASN A 304 -2.77 -17.07 8.69
C ASN A 304 -2.45 -15.68 9.24
N VAL A 305 -2.42 -14.65 8.37
CA VAL A 305 -2.14 -13.27 8.78
C VAL A 305 -3.46 -12.56 9.08
N PRO A 306 -3.63 -11.95 10.27
CA PRO A 306 -4.83 -11.18 10.56
C PRO A 306 -5.03 -10.05 9.56
N PHE A 307 -6.28 -9.86 9.12
CA PHE A 307 -6.62 -8.80 8.18
C PHE A 307 -6.81 -7.44 8.87
N PHE A 308 -7.48 -7.42 10.02
CA PHE A 308 -7.74 -6.19 10.77
C PHE A 308 -6.64 -5.91 11.79
N TRP A 309 -6.53 -4.64 12.20
CA TRP A 309 -5.70 -4.24 13.33
C TRP A 309 -6.25 -4.84 14.64
N GLU A 310 -5.49 -5.72 15.28
CA GLU A 310 -5.91 -6.44 16.50
C GLU A 310 -5.66 -5.65 17.79
N GLY A 311 -5.04 -4.47 17.70
CA GLY A 311 -4.69 -3.68 18.86
C GLY A 311 -3.50 -4.24 19.67
N VAL A 312 -3.04 -3.45 20.63
CA VAL A 312 -1.96 -3.84 21.55
C VAL A 312 -2.58 -4.61 22.73
N ASP A 313 -2.04 -5.78 23.07
CA ASP A 313 -2.46 -6.54 24.26
C ASP A 313 -1.38 -6.65 25.35
N ASP A 314 -1.71 -7.32 26.45
CA ASP A 314 -0.81 -7.50 27.60
C ASP A 314 0.48 -8.28 27.25
N TYR A 315 0.42 -9.19 26.28
CA TYR A 315 1.59 -9.94 25.82
C TYR A 315 2.54 -9.03 25.05
N ASP A 316 2.00 -8.19 24.16
CA ASP A 316 2.77 -7.18 23.43
C ASP A 316 3.43 -6.17 24.38
N GLN A 317 2.66 -5.65 25.35
CA GLN A 317 3.16 -4.73 26.38
C GLN A 317 4.27 -5.35 27.22
N ARG A 318 4.17 -6.64 27.57
CA ARG A 318 5.20 -7.34 28.34
C ARG A 318 6.53 -7.40 27.59
N ILE A 319 6.51 -7.72 26.29
CA ILE A 319 7.72 -7.79 25.47
C ILE A 319 8.28 -6.37 25.24
N ALA A 320 7.42 -5.39 24.96
CA ALA A 320 7.83 -3.99 24.85
C ALA A 320 8.53 -3.50 26.14
N SER A 321 7.96 -3.80 27.31
CA SER A 321 8.55 -3.47 28.61
C SER A 321 9.91 -4.14 28.83
N PHE A 322 10.08 -5.39 28.39
CA PHE A 322 11.36 -6.09 28.46
C PHE A 322 12.44 -5.37 27.64
N ILE A 323 12.15 -5.00 26.39
CA ILE A 323 13.10 -4.29 25.51
C ILE A 323 13.40 -2.90 26.07
N SER A 324 12.38 -2.15 26.50
CA SER A 324 12.54 -0.80 27.06
C SER A 324 13.43 -0.78 28.31
N LYS A 325 13.24 -1.71 29.25
CA LYS A 325 14.08 -1.81 30.46
C LYS A 325 15.55 -2.07 30.13
N ASN A 326 15.81 -2.93 29.15
CA ASN A 326 17.17 -3.21 28.70
C ASN A 326 17.77 -2.01 27.97
N ALA A 327 16.95 -1.29 27.20
CA ALA A 327 17.37 -0.10 26.48
C ALA A 327 17.87 1.00 27.41
N ASP A 328 17.15 1.32 28.49
CA ASP A 328 17.57 2.36 29.43
C ASP A 328 18.96 2.10 30.02
N ILE A 329 19.24 0.84 30.36
CA ILE A 329 20.52 0.43 30.95
C ILE A 329 21.63 0.48 29.91
N ILE A 330 21.45 -0.21 28.77
CA ILE A 330 22.49 -0.37 27.74
C ILE A 330 22.77 0.96 27.05
N PHE A 331 21.71 1.70 26.71
CA PHE A 331 21.82 2.96 25.98
C PHE A 331 22.52 4.03 26.80
N ALA A 332 22.18 4.18 28.08
CA ALA A 332 22.83 5.15 28.96
C ALA A 332 24.32 4.88 29.11
N MET A 333 24.71 3.61 29.33
CA MET A 333 26.12 3.21 29.42
C MET A 333 26.85 3.47 28.10
N ARG A 334 26.26 3.04 26.98
CA ARG A 334 26.87 3.15 25.65
C ARG A 334 27.03 4.60 25.20
N ARG A 335 26.04 5.47 25.44
CA ARG A 335 26.10 6.89 25.09
C ARG A 335 27.30 7.59 25.73
N LYS A 336 27.63 7.25 26.97
CA LYS A 336 28.81 7.79 27.67
C LYS A 336 30.10 7.41 26.98
N GLU A 337 30.27 6.15 26.61
CA GLU A 337 31.49 5.65 25.95
C GLU A 337 31.62 6.15 24.50
N ILE A 338 30.51 6.19 23.75
CA ILE A 338 30.46 6.76 22.39
C ILE A 338 30.94 8.21 22.36
N LYS A 339 30.50 9.03 23.31
CA LYS A 339 30.93 10.43 23.41
C LYS A 339 32.44 10.55 23.63
N LYS A 340 33.05 9.64 24.41
CA LYS A 340 34.51 9.62 24.60
C LYS A 340 35.26 9.27 23.31
N LEU A 341 34.65 8.45 22.45
CA LEU A 341 35.21 8.08 21.14
C LEU A 341 35.01 9.18 20.07
N GLY A 342 34.40 10.32 20.41
CA GLY A 342 34.16 11.42 19.47
C GLY A 342 33.08 11.13 18.42
N LEU A 343 32.33 10.04 18.58
CA LEU A 343 31.25 9.67 17.68
C LEU A 343 29.97 10.44 18.03
N ASN A 344 29.40 11.16 17.07
CA ASN A 344 28.12 11.84 17.22
C ASN A 344 27.01 10.96 16.63
N LEU A 345 26.44 10.07 17.45
CA LEU A 345 25.43 9.11 17.04
C LEU A 345 23.99 9.51 17.45
N TYR A 346 23.82 10.59 18.24
CA TYR A 346 22.54 11.04 18.80
C TYR A 346 22.47 12.55 18.98
#